data_AF-A0A1Y2AIG8-F1
#
_entry.id   AF-A0A1Y2AIG8-F1
#
_cell.length_a   1.000
_cell.length_b   1.000
_cell.length_c   1.000
_cell.angle_alpha   90.00
_cell.angle_beta   90.00
_cell.angle_gamma   90.00
#
_symmetry.space_group_name_H-M   'P 1'
#
loop_
_entity.id
_entity.type
_entity.pdbx_description
1 polymer ?
#
loop_
_entity_poly.entity_id
_entity_poly.type
_entity_poly.pdbx_seq_one_letter_code
_entity_poly.pdbx_strand_id
1 'polypeptide(L)'
;MTIPHWEFTLKDKNTNEEKGFKDLLNIHFIELPKYKEYAVKHRNKMIENYSWILFLNDPNDEYFKRDDIPEVFINAREQLFLLQADPDFIELYEQREKEIMDEKSKMEGKYDEGLIKGLIKGKKEGVIQGRKEGEKKIELKYLMKSLKKGEKLKEIKDDYKEIFTEEELEIINCFVGDKSYKIKDLALQLDLDEDIILEVCEKVNLDVQERKEKKQKSK
;
A
#
# COMPACT_ATOMS: atom_id res chain seq x y z
N MET A 1 -32.85 7.77 -1.73
CA MET A 1 -31.70 6.83 -1.53
C MET A 1 -32.25 5.43 -1.32
N THR A 2 -31.78 4.48 -2.13
CA THR A 2 -32.03 3.04 -1.98
C THR A 2 -31.37 2.52 -0.70
N ILE A 3 -31.98 1.53 -0.05
CA ILE A 3 -31.41 0.87 1.12
C ILE A 3 -30.14 0.12 0.66
N PRO A 4 -29.06 0.09 1.44
CA PRO A 4 -27.86 -0.69 1.14
C PRO A 4 -28.10 -2.19 1.40
N HIS A 5 -29.08 -2.73 0.69
CA HIS A 5 -29.62 -4.08 0.75
C HIS A 5 -29.98 -4.51 -0.66
N TRP A 6 -29.55 -5.71 -1.04
CA TRP A 6 -29.91 -6.34 -2.31
C TRP A 6 -30.54 -7.69 -2.04
N GLU A 7 -31.57 -7.99 -2.82
CA GLU A 7 -32.30 -9.24 -2.75
C GLU A 7 -32.24 -9.94 -4.10
N PHE A 8 -31.86 -11.22 -4.07
CA PHE A 8 -31.78 -12.07 -5.24
C PHE A 8 -32.73 -13.24 -5.05
N THR A 9 -33.65 -13.40 -6.00
CA THR A 9 -34.59 -14.52 -6.09
C THR A 9 -34.21 -15.44 -7.24
N LEU A 10 -34.60 -16.72 -7.14
CA LEU A 10 -34.38 -17.70 -8.21
C LEU A 10 -35.49 -17.65 -9.25
N LYS A 11 -35.10 -17.52 -10.52
CA LYS A 11 -36.00 -17.52 -11.68
C LYS A 11 -35.61 -18.59 -12.68
N ASP A 12 -36.59 -19.25 -13.25
CA ASP A 12 -36.40 -20.16 -14.38
C ASP A 12 -35.86 -19.37 -15.58
N LYS A 13 -34.79 -19.87 -16.20
CA LYS A 13 -34.08 -19.16 -17.26
C LYS A 13 -34.93 -18.97 -18.53
N ASN A 14 -35.82 -19.90 -18.84
CA ASN A 14 -36.56 -19.90 -20.10
C ASN A 14 -37.85 -19.08 -20.00
N THR A 15 -38.50 -19.12 -18.85
CA THR A 15 -39.78 -18.44 -18.60
C THR A 15 -39.64 -17.14 -17.82
N ASN A 16 -38.48 -16.89 -17.21
CA ASN A 16 -38.21 -15.76 -16.32
C ASN A 16 -39.20 -15.66 -15.14
N GLU A 17 -39.83 -16.79 -14.81
CA GLU A 17 -40.79 -16.94 -13.72
C GLU A 17 -40.12 -17.65 -12.55
N GLU A 18 -40.53 -17.31 -11.33
CA GLU A 18 -40.02 -17.92 -10.08
C GLU A 18 -40.65 -19.32 -9.83
N LYS A 19 -40.90 -20.10 -10.89
CA LYS A 19 -41.71 -21.35 -10.91
C LYS A 19 -41.42 -22.29 -9.75
N GLY A 20 -42.22 -22.17 -8.69
CA GLY A 20 -42.11 -23.00 -7.49
C GLY A 20 -41.00 -22.61 -6.52
N PHE A 21 -40.12 -21.66 -6.84
CA PHE A 21 -39.05 -21.15 -5.96
C PHE A 21 -39.37 -19.81 -5.29
N LYS A 22 -40.48 -19.17 -5.70
CA LYS A 22 -40.99 -17.97 -5.04
C LYS A 22 -41.19 -18.24 -3.56
N ASP A 23 -40.61 -17.38 -2.72
CA ASP A 23 -40.63 -17.46 -1.26
C ASP A 23 -39.98 -18.73 -0.66
N LEU A 24 -39.33 -19.58 -1.46
CA LEU A 24 -38.54 -20.72 -0.97
C LEU A 24 -37.09 -20.36 -0.66
N LEU A 25 -36.48 -19.49 -1.47
CA LEU A 25 -35.10 -19.06 -1.29
C LEU A 25 -34.88 -17.64 -1.79
N ASN A 26 -34.46 -16.78 -0.87
CA ASN A 26 -34.07 -15.40 -1.14
C ASN A 26 -32.66 -15.19 -0.56
N ILE A 27 -31.76 -14.64 -1.38
CA ILE A 27 -30.41 -14.30 -0.94
C ILE A 27 -30.36 -12.80 -0.70
N HIS A 28 -30.07 -12.40 0.54
CA HIS A 28 -29.97 -11.00 0.94
C HIS A 28 -28.51 -10.61 1.17
N PHE A 29 -28.06 -9.55 0.49
CA PHE A 29 -26.76 -8.91 0.76
C PHE A 29 -27.01 -7.61 1.50
N ILE A 30 -26.34 -7.44 2.64
CA ILE A 30 -26.50 -6.27 3.51
C ILE A 30 -25.13 -5.67 3.76
N GLU A 31 -24.95 -4.40 3.41
CA GLU A 31 -23.74 -3.66 3.77
C GLU A 31 -23.90 -3.02 5.15
N LEU A 32 -23.53 -3.76 6.20
CA LEU A 32 -23.75 -3.36 7.60
C LEU A 32 -23.33 -1.92 7.96
N PRO A 33 -22.15 -1.40 7.55
CA PRO A 33 -21.76 -0.03 7.90
C PRO A 33 -22.68 1.03 7.27
N LYS A 34 -22.96 0.92 5.96
CA LYS A 34 -23.85 1.86 5.27
C LYS A 34 -25.29 1.72 5.74
N TYR A 35 -25.68 0.49 6.09
CA TYR A 35 -26.98 0.19 6.67
C TYR A 35 -27.19 0.94 7.97
N LYS A 36 -26.23 0.90 8.91
CA LYS A 36 -26.32 1.61 10.19
C LYS A 36 -26.59 3.09 9.99
N GLU A 37 -25.88 3.74 9.07
CA GLU A 37 -26.10 5.14 8.72
C GLU A 37 -27.47 5.39 8.08
N TYR A 38 -27.91 4.50 7.19
CA TYR A 38 -29.21 4.60 6.53
C TYR A 38 -30.36 4.46 7.53
N ALA A 39 -30.26 3.50 8.45
CA ALA A 39 -31.29 3.17 9.43
C ALA A 39 -31.56 4.31 10.39
N VAL A 40 -30.52 5.06 10.79
CA VAL A 40 -30.67 6.28 11.60
C VAL A 40 -31.47 7.34 10.84
N LYS A 41 -31.19 7.54 9.55
CA LYS A 41 -31.85 8.58 8.73
C LYS A 41 -33.27 8.22 8.30
N HIS A 42 -33.60 6.93 8.20
CA HIS A 42 -34.88 6.45 7.65
C HIS A 42 -35.58 5.44 8.57
N ARG A 43 -35.51 5.67 9.89
CA ARG A 43 -35.98 4.74 10.93
C ARG A 43 -37.38 4.17 10.68
N ASN A 44 -38.38 5.01 10.38
CA ASN A 44 -39.75 4.54 10.16
C ASN A 44 -39.86 3.55 9.00
N LYS A 45 -39.17 3.84 7.88
CA LYS A 45 -39.12 2.94 6.71
C LYS A 45 -38.48 1.60 7.06
N MET A 46 -37.47 1.60 7.94
CA MET A 46 -36.83 0.38 8.42
C MET A 46 -37.78 -0.46 9.27
N ILE A 47 -38.49 0.19 10.20
CA ILE A 47 -39.48 -0.47 11.05
C ILE A 47 -40.57 -1.13 10.20
N GLU A 48 -41.10 -0.41 9.20
CA GLU A 48 -42.21 -0.89 8.38
C GLU A 48 -41.84 -2.04 7.44
N ASN A 49 -40.66 -1.99 6.80
CA ASN A 49 -40.35 -2.90 5.68
C ASN A 49 -39.13 -3.81 5.92
N TYR A 50 -38.30 -3.52 6.92
CA TYR A 50 -37.00 -4.19 7.13
C TYR A 50 -36.69 -4.37 8.62
N SER A 51 -37.72 -4.60 9.43
CA SER A 51 -37.62 -4.77 10.88
C SER A 51 -36.69 -5.92 11.26
N TRP A 52 -36.66 -7.00 10.49
CA TRP A 52 -35.73 -8.10 10.71
C TRP A 52 -34.25 -7.70 10.55
N ILE A 53 -33.91 -6.82 9.61
CA ILE A 53 -32.54 -6.31 9.47
C ILE A 53 -32.19 -5.40 10.63
N LEU A 54 -33.16 -4.57 11.06
CA LEU A 54 -32.99 -3.67 12.21
C LEU A 54 -32.72 -4.50 13.47
N PHE A 55 -33.42 -5.63 13.63
CA PHE A 55 -33.24 -6.58 14.71
C PHE A 55 -31.85 -7.23 14.70
N LEU A 56 -31.38 -7.70 13.54
CA LEU A 56 -30.04 -8.28 13.41
C LEU A 56 -28.94 -7.28 13.76
N ASN A 57 -29.18 -5.99 13.53
CA ASN A 57 -28.22 -4.94 13.86
C ASN A 57 -28.22 -4.61 15.36
N ASP A 58 -29.40 -4.46 15.96
CA ASP A 58 -29.54 -4.23 17.41
C ASP A 58 -30.86 -4.81 17.93
N PRO A 59 -30.85 -6.01 18.55
CA PRO A 59 -32.04 -6.61 19.13
C PRO A 59 -32.52 -5.90 20.41
N ASN A 60 -31.72 -4.94 20.93
CA ASN A 60 -32.04 -4.13 22.11
C ASN A 60 -32.50 -2.71 21.77
N ASP A 61 -32.72 -2.40 20.49
CA ASP A 61 -33.31 -1.13 20.07
C ASP A 61 -34.65 -0.88 20.77
N GLU A 62 -34.97 0.39 21.08
CA GLU A 62 -36.20 0.78 21.76
C GLU A 62 -37.47 0.26 21.06
N TYR A 63 -37.45 0.12 19.73
CA TYR A 63 -38.56 -0.44 18.98
C TYR A 63 -38.90 -1.88 19.42
N PHE A 64 -37.89 -2.75 19.58
CA PHE A 64 -38.09 -4.16 19.96
C PHE A 64 -38.35 -4.39 21.45
N LYS A 65 -38.45 -3.32 22.24
CA LYS A 65 -38.79 -3.35 23.66
C LYS A 65 -40.24 -2.97 23.94
N ARG A 66 -41.02 -2.62 22.91
CA ARG A 66 -42.42 -2.26 23.04
C ARG A 66 -43.30 -3.50 23.12
N ASP A 67 -44.48 -3.33 23.69
CA ASP A 67 -45.47 -4.41 23.83
C ASP A 67 -46.24 -4.69 22.53
N ASP A 68 -46.16 -3.78 21.54
CA ASP A 68 -46.90 -3.83 20.27
C ASP A 68 -46.11 -4.43 19.10
N ILE A 69 -44.96 -5.05 19.37
CA ILE A 69 -44.14 -5.66 18.31
C ILE A 69 -44.64 -7.04 17.88
N PRO A 70 -44.34 -7.47 16.65
CA PRO A 70 -44.63 -8.83 16.21
C PRO A 70 -44.00 -9.91 17.11
N GLU A 71 -44.77 -10.95 17.43
CA GLU A 71 -44.40 -12.05 18.33
C GLU A 71 -43.06 -12.73 17.95
N VAL A 72 -42.75 -12.81 16.65
CA VAL A 72 -41.48 -13.36 16.15
C VAL A 72 -40.27 -12.67 16.77
N PHE A 73 -40.32 -11.36 17.02
CA PHE A 73 -39.22 -10.62 17.63
C PHE A 73 -39.16 -10.83 19.14
N ILE A 74 -40.31 -11.02 19.80
CA ILE A 74 -40.36 -11.37 21.23
C ILE A 74 -39.66 -12.71 21.44
N ASN A 75 -40.12 -13.73 20.70
CA ASN A 75 -39.56 -15.07 20.76
C ASN A 75 -38.06 -15.07 20.41
N ALA A 76 -37.65 -14.32 19.38
CA ALA A 76 -36.23 -14.20 19.02
C ALA A 76 -35.39 -13.60 20.16
N ARG A 77 -35.88 -12.57 20.86
CA ARG A 77 -35.18 -11.99 22.02
C ARG A 77 -35.09 -12.96 23.18
N GLU A 78 -36.16 -13.69 23.48
CA GLU A 78 -36.14 -14.73 24.51
C GLU A 78 -35.11 -15.81 24.21
N GLN A 79 -35.02 -16.27 22.95
CA GLN A 79 -33.98 -17.21 22.53
C GLN A 79 -32.57 -16.63 22.71
N LEU A 80 -32.34 -15.36 22.40
CA LEU A 80 -31.06 -14.71 22.66
C LEU A 80 -30.69 -14.69 24.16
N PHE A 81 -31.67 -14.45 25.04
CA PHE A 81 -31.43 -14.51 26.49
C PHE A 81 -31.15 -15.93 26.98
N LEU A 82 -31.83 -16.93 26.43
CA LEU A 82 -31.56 -18.33 26.74
C LEU A 82 -30.15 -18.74 26.33
N LEU A 83 -29.73 -18.38 25.11
CA LEU A 83 -28.37 -18.63 24.62
C LEU A 83 -27.32 -17.89 25.46
N GLN A 84 -27.61 -16.66 25.89
CA GLN A 84 -26.71 -15.90 26.76
C GLN A 84 -26.57 -16.53 28.15
N ALA A 85 -27.57 -17.28 28.62
CA ALA A 85 -27.52 -17.97 29.90
C ALA A 85 -26.92 -19.38 29.82
N ASP A 86 -26.70 -19.90 28.61
CA ASP A 86 -26.17 -21.25 28.36
C ASP A 86 -24.63 -21.26 28.44
N PRO A 87 -24.02 -21.91 29.45
CA PRO A 87 -22.57 -21.95 29.61
C PRO A 87 -21.85 -22.63 28.44
N ASP A 88 -22.45 -23.66 27.84
CA ASP A 88 -21.83 -24.40 26.75
C ASP A 88 -21.77 -23.53 25.48
N PHE A 89 -22.83 -22.73 25.25
CA PHE A 89 -22.84 -21.76 24.16
C PHE A 89 -21.84 -20.63 24.38
N ILE A 90 -21.70 -20.13 25.62
CA ILE A 90 -20.71 -19.11 25.98
C ILE A 90 -19.29 -19.64 25.70
N GLU A 91 -18.97 -20.85 26.14
CA GLU A 91 -17.65 -21.46 25.91
C GLU A 91 -17.33 -21.58 24.41
N LEU A 92 -18.30 -22.05 23.62
CA LEU A 92 -18.16 -22.15 22.16
C LEU A 92 -17.94 -20.77 21.51
N TYR A 93 -18.67 -19.75 21.97
CA TYR A 93 -18.52 -18.37 21.50
C TYR A 93 -17.13 -17.81 21.84
N GLU A 94 -16.66 -17.97 23.08
CA GLU A 94 -15.35 -17.51 23.52
C GLU A 94 -14.21 -18.21 22.75
N GLN A 95 -14.34 -19.51 22.48
CA GLN A 95 -13.38 -20.24 21.65
C GLN A 95 -13.34 -19.66 20.24
N ARG A 96 -14.49 -19.35 19.65
CA ARG A 96 -14.58 -18.74 18.31
C ARG A 96 -13.93 -17.36 18.26
N GLU A 97 -14.21 -16.51 19.25
CA GLU A 97 -13.57 -15.19 19.37
C GLU A 97 -12.05 -15.32 19.53
N LYS A 98 -11.58 -16.27 20.33
CA LYS A 98 -10.15 -16.57 20.49
C LYS A 98 -9.50 -16.98 19.18
N GLU A 99 -10.12 -17.86 18.40
CA GLU A 99 -9.62 -18.26 17.08
C GLU A 99 -9.45 -17.05 16.15
N ILE A 100 -10.45 -16.17 16.10
CA ILE A 100 -10.41 -14.95 15.27
C ILE A 100 -9.29 -14.01 15.74
N MET A 101 -9.11 -13.83 17.05
CA MET A 101 -8.05 -13.00 17.63
C MET A 101 -6.66 -13.58 17.36
N ASP A 102 -6.50 -14.90 17.48
CA ASP A 102 -5.25 -15.60 17.18
C ASP A 102 -4.87 -15.46 15.70
N GLU A 103 -5.85 -15.55 14.79
CA GLU A 103 -5.63 -15.31 13.36
C GLU A 103 -5.18 -13.88 13.07
N LYS A 104 -5.85 -12.87 13.65
CA LYS A 104 -5.44 -11.46 13.52
C LYS A 104 -4.03 -11.23 14.05
N SER A 105 -3.73 -11.74 15.24
CA SER A 105 -2.41 -11.60 15.88
C SER A 105 -1.31 -12.26 15.07
N LYS A 106 -1.57 -13.44 14.48
CA LYS A 106 -0.62 -14.10 13.57
C LYS A 106 -0.35 -13.28 12.31
N MET A 107 -1.36 -12.60 11.77
CA MET A 107 -1.20 -11.75 10.59
C MET A 107 -0.42 -10.46 10.91
N GLU A 108 -0.70 -9.82 12.04
CA GLU A 108 0.02 -8.65 12.53
C GLU A 108 1.49 -8.98 12.82
N GLY A 109 1.76 -10.08 13.52
CA GLY A 109 3.14 -10.52 13.80
C GLY A 109 3.95 -10.77 12.52
N LYS A 110 3.33 -11.35 11.47
CA LYS A 110 3.99 -11.53 10.16
C LYS A 110 4.31 -10.19 9.48
N TYR A 111 3.42 -9.21 9.59
CA TYR A 111 3.65 -7.88 9.04
C TYR A 111 4.83 -7.19 9.73
N ASP A 112 4.85 -7.21 11.07
CA ASP A 112 5.91 -6.60 11.88
C ASP A 112 7.28 -7.24 11.62
N GLU A 113 7.34 -8.58 11.57
CA GLU A 113 8.57 -9.27 11.19
C GLU A 113 9.06 -8.89 9.80
N GLY A 114 8.14 -8.77 8.84
CA GLY A 114 8.44 -8.34 7.47
C GLY A 114 9.01 -6.92 7.44
N LEU A 115 8.40 -5.99 8.18
CA LEU A 115 8.85 -4.61 8.29
C LEU A 115 10.24 -4.52 8.92
N ILE A 116 10.49 -5.23 10.02
CA ILE A 116 11.80 -5.26 10.69
C ILE A 116 12.87 -5.82 9.75
N LYS A 117 12.61 -6.94 9.08
CA LYS A 117 13.54 -7.54 8.11
C LYS A 117 13.82 -6.57 6.95
N GLY A 118 12.78 -5.89 6.46
CA GLY A 118 12.89 -4.87 5.41
C GLY A 118 13.78 -3.70 5.82
N LEU A 119 13.57 -3.13 7.01
CA LEU A 119 14.39 -2.03 7.54
C LEU A 119 15.86 -2.44 7.75
N ILE A 120 16.11 -3.63 8.30
CA ILE A 120 17.48 -4.14 8.49
C ILE A 120 18.17 -4.33 7.14
N LYS A 121 17.48 -4.93 6.16
CA LYS A 121 18.02 -5.16 4.82
C LYS A 121 18.30 -3.83 4.11
N GLY A 122 17.33 -2.90 4.09
CA GLY A 122 17.48 -1.59 3.48
C GLY A 122 18.61 -0.77 4.10
N LYS A 123 18.77 -0.80 5.43
CA LYS A 123 19.89 -0.14 6.12
C LYS A 123 21.24 -0.74 5.72
N LYS A 124 21.34 -2.07 5.62
CA LYS A 124 22.58 -2.74 5.20
C LYS A 124 22.92 -2.40 3.74
N GLU A 125 21.95 -2.50 2.85
CA GLU A 125 22.11 -2.17 1.42
C GLU A 125 22.51 -0.71 1.23
N GLY A 126 21.83 0.22 1.91
CA GLY A 126 22.16 1.65 1.86
C GLY A 126 23.56 1.98 2.37
N VAL A 127 24.05 1.30 3.43
CA VAL A 127 25.43 1.49 3.91
C VAL A 127 26.46 0.98 2.89
N ILE A 128 26.20 -0.17 2.26
CA ILE A 128 27.10 -0.72 1.23
C ILE A 128 27.12 0.19 0.00
N GLN A 129 25.96 0.61 -0.47
CA GLN A 129 25.82 1.49 -1.62
C GLN A 129 26.49 2.84 -1.36
N GLY A 130 26.23 3.47 -0.21
CA GLY A 130 26.86 4.75 0.14
C GLY A 130 28.39 4.68 0.26
N ARG A 131 28.95 3.53 0.66
CA ARG A 131 30.41 3.32 0.63
C ARG A 131 30.95 3.26 -0.80
N LYS A 132 30.31 2.47 -1.67
CA LYS A 132 30.69 2.37 -3.09
C LYS A 132 30.60 3.70 -3.81
N GLU A 133 29.51 4.44 -3.59
CA GLU A 133 29.33 5.79 -4.13
C GLU A 133 30.39 6.76 -3.61
N GLY A 134 30.76 6.66 -2.33
CA GLY A 134 31.83 7.43 -1.72
C GLY A 134 33.21 7.16 -2.35
N GLU A 135 33.53 5.89 -2.57
CA GLU A 135 34.77 5.47 -3.26
C GLU A 135 34.78 5.96 -4.72
N LYS A 136 33.71 5.69 -5.48
CA LYS A 136 33.53 6.20 -6.85
C LYS A 136 33.68 7.72 -6.93
N LYS A 137 33.06 8.47 -5.99
CA LYS A 137 33.15 9.94 -5.93
C LYS A 137 34.58 10.45 -5.74
N ILE A 138 35.34 9.79 -4.88
CA ILE A 138 36.74 10.17 -4.60
C ILE A 138 37.60 9.94 -5.85
N GLU A 139 37.50 8.75 -6.46
CA GLU A 139 38.27 8.42 -7.65
C GLU A 139 37.87 9.26 -8.86
N LEU A 140 36.56 9.47 -9.08
CA LEU A 140 36.05 10.36 -10.12
C LEU A 140 36.66 11.76 -10.01
N LYS A 141 36.74 12.30 -8.78
CA LYS A 141 37.34 13.61 -8.52
C LYS A 141 38.82 13.65 -8.91
N TYR A 142 39.60 12.62 -8.56
CA TYR A 142 41.02 12.59 -8.91
C TYR A 142 41.23 12.43 -10.41
N LEU A 143 40.49 11.51 -11.04
CA LEU A 143 40.54 11.28 -12.48
C LEU A 143 40.21 12.56 -13.26
N MET A 144 39.09 13.22 -12.95
CA MET A 144 38.69 14.46 -13.63
C MET A 144 39.70 15.58 -13.42
N LYS A 145 40.34 15.65 -12.25
CA LYS A 145 41.39 16.64 -11.96
C LYS A 145 42.65 16.39 -12.80
N SER A 146 43.06 15.14 -12.95
CA SER A 146 44.18 14.73 -13.81
C SER A 146 43.90 15.02 -15.28
N LEU A 147 42.75 14.60 -15.79
CA LEU A 147 42.32 14.85 -17.17
C LEU A 147 42.23 16.35 -17.48
N LYS A 148 41.70 17.15 -16.54
CA LYS A 148 41.64 18.61 -16.69
C LYS A 148 43.03 19.26 -16.75
N LYS A 149 44.04 18.68 -16.10
CA LYS A 149 45.44 19.13 -16.20
C LYS A 149 46.11 18.74 -17.53
N GLY A 150 45.43 17.96 -18.37
CA GLY A 150 45.93 17.52 -19.67
C GLY A 150 46.66 16.18 -19.65
N GLU A 151 46.59 15.42 -18.55
CA GLU A 151 47.10 14.05 -18.50
C GLU A 151 46.29 13.17 -19.47
N LYS A 152 46.98 12.33 -20.25
CA LYS A 152 46.31 11.49 -21.25
C LYS A 152 45.70 10.27 -20.57
N LEU A 153 44.43 9.98 -20.87
CA LEU A 153 43.73 8.81 -20.33
C LEU A 153 44.52 7.50 -20.48
N LYS A 154 45.22 7.31 -21.61
CA LYS A 154 46.03 6.11 -21.88
C LYS A 154 47.14 5.88 -20.86
N GLU A 155 47.64 6.93 -20.22
CA GLU A 155 48.76 6.90 -19.28
C GLU A 155 48.31 6.67 -17.83
N ILE A 156 47.07 7.09 -17.49
CA ILE A 156 46.53 7.06 -16.12
C ILE A 156 45.41 6.03 -15.93
N LYS A 157 44.90 5.41 -17.00
CA LYS A 157 43.72 4.53 -16.93
C LYS A 157 43.89 3.36 -15.96
N ASP A 158 45.09 2.83 -15.84
CA ASP A 158 45.36 1.62 -15.04
C ASP A 158 45.17 1.88 -13.54
N ASP A 159 45.34 3.13 -13.08
CA ASP A 159 45.15 3.52 -11.67
C ASP A 159 43.68 3.48 -11.24
N TYR A 160 42.74 3.52 -12.19
CA TYR A 160 41.30 3.67 -11.92
C TYR A 160 40.47 2.43 -12.31
N LYS A 161 41.10 1.38 -12.85
CA LYS A 161 40.45 0.16 -13.33
C LYS A 161 39.78 -0.69 -12.25
N GLU A 162 40.16 -0.50 -10.99
CA GLU A 162 39.53 -1.20 -9.87
C GLU A 162 38.10 -0.68 -9.59
N ILE A 163 37.81 0.56 -9.99
CA ILE A 163 36.56 1.26 -9.68
C ILE A 163 35.72 1.54 -10.93
N PHE A 164 36.37 1.81 -12.06
CA PHE A 164 35.72 2.14 -13.33
C PHE A 164 36.09 1.14 -14.43
N THR A 165 35.09 0.76 -15.22
CA THR A 165 35.25 0.02 -16.47
C THR A 165 35.93 0.89 -17.55
N GLU A 166 36.47 0.26 -18.60
CA GLU A 166 37.08 1.02 -19.70
C GLU A 166 36.07 1.95 -20.39
N GLU A 167 34.80 1.54 -20.49
CA GLU A 167 33.71 2.37 -21.01
C GLU A 167 33.43 3.59 -20.14
N GLU A 168 33.32 3.41 -18.81
CA GLU A 168 33.12 4.51 -17.86
C GLU A 168 34.29 5.51 -17.92
N LEU A 169 35.54 5.03 -18.04
CA LEU A 169 36.72 5.87 -18.18
C LEU A 169 36.71 6.72 -19.45
N GLU A 170 36.31 6.14 -20.59
CA GLU A 170 36.16 6.85 -21.85
C GLU A 170 35.06 7.91 -21.78
N ILE A 171 33.93 7.57 -21.17
CA ILE A 171 32.80 8.49 -20.92
C ILE A 171 33.26 9.67 -20.05
N ILE A 172 33.98 9.42 -18.96
CA ILE A 172 34.49 10.47 -18.06
C ILE A 172 35.46 11.39 -18.82
N ASN A 173 36.32 10.83 -19.65
CA ASN A 173 37.24 11.62 -20.47
C ASN A 173 36.51 12.50 -21.50
N CYS A 174 35.49 11.95 -22.18
CA CYS A 174 34.61 12.72 -23.05
C CYS A 174 33.91 13.85 -22.29
N PHE A 175 33.37 13.57 -21.09
CA PHE A 175 32.72 14.58 -20.26
C PHE A 175 33.67 15.70 -19.83
N VAL A 176 34.94 15.40 -19.51
CA VAL A 176 35.91 16.45 -19.14
C VAL A 176 36.24 17.33 -20.35
N GLY A 177 36.36 16.74 -21.55
CA GLY A 177 36.67 17.45 -22.80
C GLY A 177 35.52 18.24 -23.42
N ASP A 178 34.28 17.76 -23.28
CA ASP A 178 33.09 18.34 -23.90
C ASP A 178 32.22 19.10 -22.88
N LYS A 179 32.05 20.41 -23.08
CA LYS A 179 31.20 21.26 -22.23
C LYS A 179 29.70 21.07 -22.46
N SER A 180 29.31 20.47 -23.58
CA SER A 180 27.91 20.21 -23.93
C SER A 180 27.33 18.98 -23.23
N TYR A 181 28.21 18.08 -22.76
CA TYR A 181 27.84 16.82 -22.10
C TYR A 181 27.09 17.09 -20.78
N LYS A 182 25.92 16.46 -20.61
CA LYS A 182 25.05 16.70 -19.46
C LYS A 182 25.42 15.85 -18.25
N ILE A 183 25.26 16.46 -17.08
CA ILE A 183 25.55 15.82 -15.79
C ILE A 183 24.63 14.62 -15.56
N LYS A 184 23.38 14.75 -15.95
CA LYS A 184 22.38 13.69 -15.85
C LYS A 184 22.75 12.44 -16.64
N ASP A 185 23.30 12.62 -17.85
CA ASP A 185 23.73 11.49 -18.69
C ASP A 185 24.92 10.77 -18.04
N LEU A 186 25.87 11.53 -17.49
CA LEU A 186 27.00 10.96 -16.75
C LEU A 186 26.55 10.26 -15.45
N ALA A 187 25.59 10.83 -14.72
CA ALA A 187 25.00 10.26 -13.50
C ALA A 187 24.39 8.89 -13.77
N LEU A 188 23.58 8.79 -14.83
CA LEU A 188 22.97 7.55 -15.26
C LEU A 188 24.01 6.50 -15.69
N GLN A 189 25.05 6.91 -16.41
CA GLN A 189 26.08 5.98 -16.90
C GLN A 189 27.02 5.47 -15.81
N LEU A 190 27.30 6.30 -14.79
CA LEU A 190 28.17 5.93 -13.67
C LEU A 190 27.41 5.27 -12.50
N ASP A 191 26.08 5.19 -12.59
CA ASP A 191 25.19 4.77 -11.50
C ASP A 191 25.45 5.59 -10.22
N LEU A 192 25.47 6.92 -10.38
CA LEU A 192 25.71 7.89 -9.31
C LEU A 192 24.58 8.92 -9.27
N ASP A 193 24.33 9.49 -8.10
CA ASP A 193 23.43 10.63 -7.97
C ASP A 193 24.01 11.88 -8.68
N GLU A 194 23.14 12.66 -9.33
CA GLU A 194 23.53 13.92 -9.99
C GLU A 194 24.24 14.88 -9.01
N ASP A 195 23.82 14.90 -7.74
CA ASP A 195 24.41 15.74 -6.70
C ASP A 195 25.88 15.35 -6.42
N ILE A 196 26.22 14.06 -6.52
CA ILE A 196 27.60 13.57 -6.38
C ILE A 196 28.48 14.16 -7.48
N ILE A 197 28.00 14.10 -8.73
CA ILE A 197 28.74 14.59 -9.89
C ILE A 197 28.87 16.12 -9.85
N LEU A 198 27.81 16.81 -9.43
CA LEU A 198 27.81 18.26 -9.22
C LEU A 198 28.89 18.69 -8.24
N GLU A 199 28.91 18.06 -7.06
CA GLU A 199 29.95 18.33 -6.06
C GLU A 199 31.37 18.08 -6.58
N VAL A 200 31.56 17.02 -7.38
CA VAL A 200 32.87 16.72 -7.96
C VAL A 200 33.26 17.78 -8.98
N CYS A 201 32.35 18.18 -9.88
CA CYS A 201 32.58 19.23 -10.87
C CYS A 201 32.97 20.56 -10.21
N GLU A 202 32.26 20.95 -9.15
CA GLU A 202 32.56 22.15 -8.37
C GLU A 202 33.96 22.06 -7.74
N LYS A 203 34.32 20.93 -7.12
CA LYS A 203 35.64 20.72 -6.52
C LYS A 203 36.78 20.69 -7.54
N VAL A 204 36.51 20.31 -8.78
CA VAL A 204 37.49 20.27 -9.89
C VAL A 204 37.49 21.59 -10.69
N ASN A 205 36.63 22.57 -10.33
CA ASN A 205 36.41 23.83 -11.06
C ASN A 205 36.01 23.62 -12.53
N LEU A 206 35.20 22.61 -12.84
CA LEU A 206 34.60 22.45 -14.17
C LEU A 206 33.39 23.38 -14.30
N ASP A 207 33.16 23.91 -15.50
CA ASP A 207 31.99 24.78 -15.74
C ASP A 207 30.71 23.95 -15.72
N VAL A 208 29.85 24.27 -14.75
CA VAL A 208 28.61 23.53 -14.48
C VAL A 208 27.40 24.21 -15.15
N GLN A 209 27.52 25.47 -15.61
CA GLN A 209 26.38 26.26 -16.09
C GLN A 209 25.81 25.72 -17.41
N GLU A 210 26.68 25.30 -18.33
CA GLU A 210 26.28 24.73 -19.63
C GLU A 210 25.88 23.24 -19.53
N ARG A 211 26.25 22.57 -18.43
CA ARG A 211 26.10 21.12 -18.20
C ARG A 211 24.83 20.74 -17.42
N LYS A 212 24.22 21.70 -16.71
CA LYS A 212 22.89 21.56 -16.08
C LYS A 212 21.80 21.71 -17.15
N GLU A 213 20.77 20.86 -17.13
CA GLU A 213 19.55 21.15 -17.88
C GLU A 213 18.87 22.38 -17.29
N LYS A 214 18.47 23.35 -18.14
CA LYS A 214 17.51 24.38 -17.72
C LYS A 214 16.20 23.67 -17.41
N LYS A 215 15.83 23.54 -16.13
CA LYS A 215 14.51 23.05 -15.73
C LYS A 215 13.44 23.78 -16.55
N GLN A 216 12.79 23.09 -17.48
CA GLN A 216 11.58 23.60 -18.11
C GLN A 216 10.56 23.77 -16.99
N LYS A 217 10.21 25.03 -16.69
CA LYS A 217 9.02 25.32 -15.88
C LYS A 217 7.82 24.75 -16.63
N SER A 218 7.26 23.65 -16.15
CA SER A 218 5.94 23.20 -16.56
C SER A 218 4.97 24.34 -16.24
N LYS A 219 4.37 24.90 -17.29
CA LYS A 219 3.24 25.83 -17.19
C LYS A 219 2.02 25.15 -16.60
#